data_AF-A0A174N3Y8-F1
#
_entry.id   AF-A0A174N3Y8-F1
#
_cell.length_a   1.000
_cell.length_b   1.000
_cell.length_c   1.000
_cell.angle_alpha   90.00
_cell.angle_beta   90.00
_cell.angle_gamma   90.00
#
_symmetry.space_group_name_H-M   'P 1'
#
loop_
_entity.id
_entity.type
_entity.pdbx_description
1 polymer ?
#
loop_
_entity_poly.entity_id
_entity_poly.type
_entity_poly.pdbx_seq_one_letter_code
_entity_poly.pdbx_strand_id
1 'polypeptide(L)'
;MLNQQIEGGPRTKHGGNDDADNSGILRYVRVEFAGYPFQKDKEINGITFGSVGSGTTIDHLQVSYSNDDSYEWFGGNVNCKYLVAYNGWDDEFDTDNGFSGKVQYCLSIRDPRIADTSQSNGFESDNCGDASLIEPYTTAVFSNVTFIGPLGRDANFVNNESYITGGSFNPNNGSALGKFQSAMQIRRSSRLNCFNSVAVGYPVGLIIDGEKGNTVEMAKAGNIKLENIWFAGMTVVGSDANKVYDDVLYDAVNKQIIDAGQESYSSTFFKTQKGNKVLTDVNELKFKDGRNIGVNYMPDADSPVLTAASFNDALLSSGFETVEYIGAFGTDDNWLDGWTNFDPNNTDY
;
A
#
# COMPACT_ATOMS: atom_id res chain seq x y z
N MET A 1 9.68 -5.38 20.23
CA MET A 1 9.66 -6.86 20.38
C MET A 1 11.09 -7.39 20.30
N LEU A 2 11.48 -8.37 21.12
CA LEU A 2 12.81 -8.98 21.04
C LEU A 2 12.71 -10.36 20.37
N ASN A 3 13.43 -10.56 19.27
CA ASN A 3 13.76 -11.88 18.71
C ASN A 3 12.58 -12.68 18.10
N GLN A 4 11.70 -12.00 17.36
CA GLN A 4 10.65 -12.61 16.54
C GLN A 4 11.24 -13.26 15.29
N GLN A 5 10.59 -14.30 14.76
CA GLN A 5 10.98 -14.92 13.51
C GLN A 5 10.34 -14.18 12.33
N ILE A 6 11.16 -13.83 11.33
CA ILE A 6 10.70 -13.23 10.07
C ILE A 6 9.91 -14.29 9.27
N GLU A 7 8.79 -13.86 8.70
CA GLU A 7 8.02 -14.65 7.73
C GLU A 7 8.85 -15.00 6.49
N GLY A 8 8.62 -16.18 5.89
CA GLY A 8 9.43 -16.69 4.79
C GLY A 8 10.90 -17.03 5.13
N GLY A 9 11.41 -16.52 6.26
CA GLY A 9 12.77 -16.70 6.76
C GLY A 9 12.85 -17.78 7.85
N PRO A 10 12.99 -19.08 7.51
CA PRO A 10 12.94 -20.18 8.49
C PRO A 10 14.04 -20.13 9.57
N ARG A 11 15.03 -19.23 9.43
CA ARG A 11 16.12 -19.02 10.41
C ARG A 11 16.39 -17.56 10.74
N THR A 12 15.67 -16.62 10.15
CA THR A 12 15.96 -15.18 10.33
C THR A 12 15.11 -14.65 11.47
N LYS A 13 15.75 -13.95 12.40
CA LYS A 13 15.07 -13.29 13.51
C LYS A 13 15.29 -11.79 13.44
N HIS A 14 14.31 -11.04 13.91
CA HIS A 14 14.35 -9.58 14.01
C HIS A 14 13.91 -9.12 15.41
N GLY A 15 14.14 -7.84 15.69
CA GLY A 15 13.85 -7.23 16.98
C GLY A 15 15.06 -6.45 17.47
N GLY A 16 14.92 -5.87 18.64
CA GLY A 16 15.91 -4.97 19.21
C GLY A 16 15.23 -3.93 20.08
N ASN A 17 16.02 -3.05 20.67
CA ASN A 17 15.56 -1.95 21.51
C ASN A 17 16.28 -0.63 21.20
N ASP A 18 17.04 -0.58 20.10
CA ASP A 18 17.70 0.63 19.64
C ASP A 18 17.03 1.14 18.36
N ASP A 19 16.12 2.08 18.54
CA ASP A 19 15.42 2.79 17.47
C ASP A 19 16.36 3.62 16.58
N ALA A 20 17.61 3.84 17.01
CA ALA A 20 18.64 4.53 16.24
C ALA A 20 19.65 3.56 15.59
N ASP A 21 19.39 2.25 15.63
CA ASP A 21 20.23 1.26 14.95
C ASP A 21 20.46 1.63 13.48
N ASN A 22 21.65 1.30 12.99
CA ASN A 22 22.06 1.52 11.62
C ASN A 22 22.46 0.19 10.97
N SER A 23 21.54 -0.33 10.16
CA SER A 23 21.72 -1.54 9.36
C SER A 23 22.40 -1.28 8.01
N GLY A 24 22.84 -0.05 7.74
CA GLY A 24 23.60 0.34 6.55
C GLY A 24 22.84 1.27 5.59
N ILE A 25 23.16 1.14 4.30
CA ILE A 25 22.58 1.93 3.23
C ILE A 25 22.09 0.98 2.13
N LEU A 26 20.81 1.07 1.79
CA LEU A 26 20.24 0.43 0.61
C LEU A 26 19.73 1.55 -0.31
N ARG A 27 20.42 1.76 -1.43
CA ARG A 27 20.09 2.84 -2.36
C ARG A 27 20.32 2.47 -3.82
N TYR A 28 19.39 2.88 -4.70
CA TYR A 28 19.39 2.57 -6.13
C TYR A 28 19.46 1.06 -6.39
N VAL A 29 18.54 0.31 -5.77
CA VAL A 29 18.47 -1.15 -5.91
C VAL A 29 17.16 -1.55 -6.57
N ARG A 30 17.27 -2.45 -7.55
CA ARG A 30 16.13 -3.16 -8.15
C ARG A 30 16.12 -4.60 -7.66
N VAL A 31 14.97 -5.05 -7.19
CA VAL A 31 14.69 -6.44 -6.84
C VAL A 31 13.59 -6.93 -7.77
N GLU A 32 13.92 -7.88 -8.64
CA GLU A 32 13.04 -8.30 -9.72
C GLU A 32 12.81 -9.82 -9.67
N PHE A 33 11.56 -10.25 -9.82
CA PHE A 33 11.17 -11.67 -9.80
C PHE A 33 11.56 -12.40 -8.51
N ALA A 34 11.64 -11.67 -7.40
CA ALA A 34 11.89 -12.24 -6.09
C ALA A 34 10.65 -12.96 -5.54
N GLY A 35 10.83 -13.63 -4.41
CA GLY A 35 9.74 -14.26 -3.67
C GLY A 35 9.36 -15.66 -4.13
N TYR A 36 8.68 -16.39 -3.24
CA TYR A 36 8.31 -17.78 -3.46
C TYR A 36 7.30 -18.26 -2.40
N PRO A 37 6.29 -19.06 -2.77
CA PRO A 37 5.37 -19.66 -1.82
C PRO A 37 6.02 -20.79 -1.02
N PHE A 38 6.83 -20.43 -0.02
CA PHE A 38 7.66 -21.40 0.71
C PHE A 38 6.80 -22.41 1.48
N GLN A 39 5.81 -21.91 2.22
CA GLN A 39 4.71 -22.68 2.79
C GLN A 39 3.47 -21.79 2.75
N LYS A 40 2.30 -22.40 2.88
CA LYS A 40 1.05 -21.65 2.98
C LYS A 40 1.14 -20.63 4.14
N ASP A 41 0.82 -19.37 3.85
CA ASP A 41 0.81 -18.25 4.81
C ASP A 41 2.22 -18.01 5.42
N LYS A 42 3.28 -18.23 4.61
CA LYS A 42 4.71 -18.07 4.92
C LYS A 42 5.52 -17.81 3.65
N GLU A 43 5.07 -16.87 2.85
CA GLU A 43 5.66 -16.53 1.58
C GLU A 43 6.92 -15.64 1.77
N ILE A 44 7.67 -15.38 0.69
CA ILE A 44 8.90 -14.57 0.73
C ILE A 44 8.63 -13.32 -0.09
N ASN A 45 8.80 -12.15 0.54
CA ASN A 45 8.54 -10.85 -0.09
C ASN A 45 9.67 -10.42 -1.05
N GLY A 46 9.45 -9.31 -1.75
CA GLY A 46 10.49 -8.60 -2.47
C GLY A 46 11.56 -8.04 -1.52
N ILE A 47 11.16 -7.15 -0.61
CA ILE A 47 12.04 -6.61 0.43
C ILE A 47 11.33 -6.63 1.79
N THR A 48 11.87 -7.43 2.71
CA THR A 48 11.42 -7.49 4.11
C THR A 48 12.33 -6.64 5.00
N PHE A 49 11.75 -5.72 5.77
CA PHE A 49 12.45 -4.92 6.79
C PHE A 49 12.11 -5.44 8.18
N GLY A 50 13.07 -6.14 8.82
CA GLY A 50 12.89 -6.65 10.17
C GLY A 50 13.46 -5.72 11.24
N SER A 51 12.61 -4.95 11.92
CA SER A 51 13.00 -4.06 13.03
C SER A 51 14.14 -3.09 12.70
N VAL A 52 14.17 -2.56 11.48
CA VAL A 52 15.26 -1.69 11.01
C VAL A 52 15.16 -0.30 11.65
N GLY A 53 16.27 0.16 12.22
CA GLY A 53 16.36 1.43 12.95
C GLY A 53 16.52 2.66 12.05
N SER A 54 16.19 3.82 12.61
CA SER A 54 16.20 5.14 11.94
C SER A 54 17.59 5.65 11.55
N GLY A 55 18.66 5.02 12.02
CA GLY A 55 20.03 5.29 11.57
C GLY A 55 20.33 4.74 10.16
N THR A 56 19.48 3.87 9.63
CA THR A 56 19.61 3.22 8.33
C THR A 56 19.11 4.14 7.20
N THR A 57 19.79 4.12 6.04
CA THR A 57 19.34 4.86 4.84
C THR A 57 18.68 3.93 3.84
N ILE A 58 17.39 4.16 3.54
CA ILE A 58 16.62 3.47 2.51
C ILE A 58 16.09 4.49 1.50
N ASP A 59 16.52 4.39 0.24
CA ASP A 59 16.31 5.46 -0.73
C ASP A 59 16.37 4.93 -2.18
N HIS A 60 15.42 5.25 -3.06
CA HIS A 60 15.41 4.78 -4.46
C HIS A 60 15.48 3.25 -4.59
N LEU A 61 14.44 2.56 -4.13
CA LEU A 61 14.30 1.12 -4.31
C LEU A 61 13.16 0.82 -5.26
N GLN A 62 13.32 -0.22 -6.07
CA GLN A 62 12.26 -0.76 -6.90
C GLN A 62 12.14 -2.25 -6.66
N VAL A 63 10.91 -2.69 -6.44
CA VAL A 63 10.54 -4.11 -6.45
C VAL A 63 9.61 -4.33 -7.63
N SER A 64 9.89 -5.35 -8.43
CA SER A 64 9.01 -5.71 -9.54
C SER A 64 8.76 -7.20 -9.65
N TYR A 65 7.50 -7.58 -9.91
CA TYR A 65 7.11 -8.98 -10.06
C TYR A 65 7.55 -9.84 -8.87
N SER A 66 7.54 -9.29 -7.65
CA SER A 66 7.68 -10.10 -6.45
C SER A 66 6.53 -11.10 -6.41
N ASN A 67 6.82 -12.34 -6.08
CA ASN A 67 5.84 -13.42 -6.02
C ASN A 67 5.09 -13.49 -4.67
N ASP A 68 4.99 -12.33 -4.04
CA ASP A 68 4.42 -12.02 -2.74
C ASP A 68 4.44 -10.49 -2.59
N ASP A 69 4.38 -9.96 -1.36
CA ASP A 69 4.48 -8.53 -1.08
C ASP A 69 5.70 -7.85 -1.70
N SER A 70 5.52 -6.63 -2.20
CA SER A 70 6.64 -5.85 -2.73
C SER A 70 7.56 -5.38 -1.59
N TYR A 71 6.98 -4.74 -0.57
CA TYR A 71 7.68 -4.28 0.62
C TYR A 71 6.89 -4.65 1.86
N GLU A 72 7.56 -5.24 2.86
CA GLU A 72 6.93 -5.52 4.15
C GLU A 72 7.83 -5.06 5.30
N TRP A 73 7.25 -4.31 6.23
CA TRP A 73 7.92 -3.87 7.46
C TRP A 73 7.39 -4.64 8.66
N PHE A 74 8.26 -5.45 9.28
CA PHE A 74 8.01 -6.06 10.57
C PHE A 74 8.70 -5.26 11.68
N GLY A 75 8.01 -4.24 12.19
CA GLY A 75 8.52 -3.35 13.23
C GLY A 75 9.65 -2.43 12.77
N GLY A 76 10.23 -1.70 13.72
CA GLY A 76 11.28 -0.70 13.46
C GLY A 76 10.72 0.68 13.13
N ASN A 77 11.61 1.59 12.77
CA ASN A 77 11.28 3.01 12.54
C ASN A 77 12.16 3.65 11.45
N VAL A 78 12.74 2.84 10.56
CA VAL A 78 13.48 3.32 9.40
C VAL A 78 12.62 4.25 8.53
N ASN A 79 13.22 5.34 8.07
CA ASN A 79 12.59 6.22 7.09
C ASN A 79 13.01 5.82 5.68
N CYS A 80 12.06 5.84 4.75
CA CYS A 80 12.29 5.44 3.36
C CYS A 80 11.84 6.55 2.41
N LYS A 81 12.54 6.73 1.29
CA LYS A 81 12.10 7.61 0.21
C LYS A 81 12.26 6.97 -1.16
N TYR A 82 11.38 7.33 -2.10
CA TYR A 82 11.44 6.91 -3.50
C TYR A 82 11.36 5.38 -3.66
N LEU A 83 10.17 4.83 -3.40
CA LEU A 83 9.89 3.41 -3.54
C LEU A 83 9.00 3.16 -4.76
N VAL A 84 9.34 2.14 -5.55
CA VAL A 84 8.55 1.71 -6.70
C VAL A 84 8.15 0.25 -6.51
N ALA A 85 6.85 0.02 -6.45
CA ALA A 85 6.24 -1.29 -6.34
C ALA A 85 5.52 -1.57 -7.67
N TYR A 86 6.04 -2.50 -8.46
CA TYR A 86 5.62 -2.72 -9.85
C TYR A 86 5.20 -4.16 -10.09
N ASN A 87 3.90 -4.40 -10.23
CA ASN A 87 3.32 -5.71 -10.54
C ASN A 87 3.66 -6.78 -9.50
N GLY A 88 3.66 -6.43 -8.21
CA GLY A 88 3.77 -7.42 -7.13
C GLY A 88 2.62 -8.43 -7.18
N TRP A 89 2.83 -9.62 -6.63
CA TRP A 89 1.83 -10.67 -6.60
C TRP A 89 0.75 -10.38 -5.57
N ASP A 90 1.18 -10.00 -4.36
CA ASP A 90 0.30 -9.64 -3.27
C ASP A 90 0.34 -8.16 -2.91
N ASP A 91 0.52 -7.75 -1.65
CA ASP A 91 0.38 -6.37 -1.23
C ASP A 91 1.59 -5.52 -1.65
N GLU A 92 1.38 -4.26 -2.00
CA GLU A 92 2.51 -3.43 -2.47
C GLU A 92 3.32 -2.87 -1.30
N PHE A 93 2.66 -2.56 -0.19
CA PHE A 93 3.29 -2.08 1.02
C PHE A 93 2.55 -2.67 2.23
N ASP A 94 3.15 -3.66 2.88
CA ASP A 94 2.64 -4.25 4.11
C ASP A 94 3.39 -3.70 5.33
N THR A 95 2.66 -3.39 6.40
CA THR A 95 3.25 -2.97 7.67
C THR A 95 2.65 -3.75 8.84
N ASP A 96 3.53 -4.31 9.67
CA ASP A 96 3.15 -5.09 10.84
C ASP A 96 4.13 -4.85 12.02
N ASN A 97 3.83 -5.47 13.15
CA ASN A 97 4.71 -5.61 14.31
C ASN A 97 5.24 -4.27 14.87
N GLY A 98 4.44 -3.21 14.80
CA GLY A 98 4.77 -1.94 15.42
C GLY A 98 5.61 -1.00 14.57
N PHE A 99 5.64 -1.18 13.25
CA PHE A 99 6.39 -0.27 12.38
C PHE A 99 5.89 1.18 12.54
N SER A 100 6.83 2.10 12.74
CA SER A 100 6.56 3.51 13.09
C SER A 100 7.40 4.50 12.28
N GLY A 101 8.00 4.04 11.18
CA GLY A 101 8.82 4.87 10.29
C GLY A 101 8.01 5.83 9.43
N LYS A 102 8.74 6.69 8.70
CA LYS A 102 8.18 7.66 7.75
C LYS A 102 8.59 7.32 6.33
N VAL A 103 7.62 7.23 5.43
CA VAL A 103 7.84 6.82 4.04
C VAL A 103 7.28 7.86 3.08
N GLN A 104 8.09 8.36 2.14
CA GLN A 104 7.69 9.40 1.18
C GLN A 104 8.02 9.05 -0.27
N TYR A 105 7.16 9.45 -1.21
CA TYR A 105 7.33 9.24 -2.64
C TYR A 105 7.30 7.75 -3.01
N CYS A 106 6.08 7.20 -3.02
CA CYS A 106 5.85 5.80 -3.36
C CYS A 106 4.98 5.69 -4.62
N LEU A 107 5.45 4.95 -5.62
CA LEU A 107 4.64 4.57 -6.77
C LEU A 107 4.29 3.09 -6.68
N SER A 108 3.01 2.78 -6.72
CA SER A 108 2.49 1.42 -6.90
C SER A 108 1.74 1.33 -8.23
N ILE A 109 2.06 0.33 -9.06
CA ILE A 109 1.32 0.02 -10.28
C ILE A 109 1.06 -1.48 -10.35
N ARG A 110 -0.21 -1.86 -10.41
CA ARG A 110 -0.66 -3.25 -10.47
C ARG A 110 -0.74 -3.78 -11.88
N ASP A 111 -0.46 -5.07 -12.07
CA ASP A 111 -0.86 -5.80 -13.27
C ASP A 111 -2.27 -6.38 -13.05
N PRO A 112 -3.28 -6.05 -13.86
CA PRO A 112 -4.65 -6.49 -13.63
C PRO A 112 -4.84 -8.01 -13.73
N ARG A 113 -3.83 -8.76 -14.21
CA ARG A 113 -3.85 -10.22 -14.29
C ARG A 113 -3.28 -10.91 -13.06
N ILE A 114 -2.68 -10.19 -12.12
CA ILE A 114 -1.93 -10.75 -10.99
C ILE A 114 -2.53 -10.26 -9.67
N ALA A 115 -3.08 -11.18 -8.89
CA ALA A 115 -3.47 -10.95 -7.51
C ALA A 115 -3.46 -12.27 -6.74
N ASP A 116 -3.14 -12.22 -5.46
CA ASP A 116 -3.04 -13.39 -4.60
C ASP A 116 -4.42 -13.90 -4.10
N THR A 117 -4.42 -15.15 -3.63
CA THR A 117 -5.56 -15.82 -2.98
C THR A 117 -5.91 -15.24 -1.60
N SER A 118 -4.98 -14.56 -0.94
CA SER A 118 -5.17 -13.76 0.27
C SER A 118 -6.10 -12.57 0.03
N GLN A 119 -6.03 -12.00 -1.18
CA GLN A 119 -6.61 -10.77 -1.72
C GLN A 119 -5.66 -9.57 -1.66
N SER A 120 -5.21 -9.10 -2.81
CA SER A 120 -4.14 -8.09 -2.88
C SER A 120 -4.62 -6.64 -2.80
N ASN A 121 -3.79 -5.82 -2.14
CA ASN A 121 -4.04 -4.44 -1.78
C ASN A 121 -2.88 -3.53 -2.19
N GLY A 122 -3.13 -2.21 -2.14
CA GLY A 122 -2.06 -1.22 -2.17
C GLY A 122 -1.31 -1.15 -0.83
N PHE A 123 -2.07 -1.00 0.27
CA PHE A 123 -1.62 -1.20 1.64
C PHE A 123 -2.37 -2.36 2.29
N GLU A 124 -1.64 -3.23 2.97
CA GLU A 124 -2.15 -4.02 4.11
C GLU A 124 -1.40 -3.54 5.37
N SER A 125 -2.11 -3.36 6.48
CA SER A 125 -1.49 -2.87 7.70
C SER A 125 -2.10 -3.52 8.92
N ASP A 126 -1.27 -4.27 9.62
CA ASP A 126 -1.55 -4.99 10.85
C ASP A 126 -0.78 -4.36 12.02
N ASN A 127 -1.23 -4.67 13.25
CA ASN A 127 -0.36 -4.50 14.41
C ASN A 127 0.42 -5.77 14.75
N CYS A 128 -0.28 -6.90 14.64
CA CYS A 128 0.23 -8.25 14.78
C CYS A 128 -0.83 -9.23 14.25
N GLY A 129 -0.37 -10.37 13.72
CA GLY A 129 -1.25 -11.34 13.05
C GLY A 129 -2.39 -11.93 13.91
N ASP A 130 -2.28 -11.93 15.23
CA ASP A 130 -3.32 -12.43 16.15
C ASP A 130 -4.29 -11.34 16.65
N ALA A 131 -4.08 -10.08 16.23
CA ALA A 131 -4.82 -8.90 16.64
C ALA A 131 -4.79 -8.60 18.15
N SER A 132 -3.77 -9.10 18.86
CA SER A 132 -3.57 -8.76 20.26
C SER A 132 -3.28 -7.26 20.45
N LEU A 133 -3.78 -6.72 21.57
CA LEU A 133 -3.64 -5.30 21.93
C LEU A 133 -2.30 -5.08 22.64
N ILE A 134 -1.20 -5.28 21.89
CA ILE A 134 0.17 -5.20 22.40
C ILE A 134 0.94 -4.03 21.80
N GLU A 135 1.75 -3.38 22.64
CA GLU A 135 2.70 -2.35 22.23
C GLU A 135 4.05 -2.96 21.81
N PRO A 136 4.83 -2.27 20.95
CA PRO A 136 4.48 -1.02 20.26
C PRO A 136 3.42 -1.24 19.18
N TYR A 137 2.66 -0.18 18.88
CA TYR A 137 1.63 -0.24 17.85
C TYR A 137 2.11 0.23 16.47
N THR A 138 1.65 -0.39 15.38
CA THR A 138 1.94 0.07 14.02
C THR A 138 1.35 1.46 13.83
N THR A 139 2.22 2.46 13.63
CA THR A 139 1.87 3.90 13.59
C THR A 139 2.55 4.60 12.42
N ALA A 140 3.01 3.83 11.43
CA ALA A 140 3.69 4.29 10.23
C ALA A 140 3.02 5.51 9.61
N VAL A 141 3.83 6.42 9.06
CA VAL A 141 3.36 7.63 8.39
C VAL A 141 3.84 7.63 6.95
N PHE A 142 2.90 7.52 6.02
CA PHE A 142 3.15 7.63 4.60
C PHE A 142 2.76 9.01 4.09
N SER A 143 3.50 9.56 3.13
CA SER A 143 3.07 10.73 2.37
C SER A 143 3.50 10.68 0.91
N ASN A 144 2.75 11.33 0.02
CA ASN A 144 3.06 11.37 -1.41
C ASN A 144 3.11 9.97 -2.04
N VAL A 145 2.00 9.23 -1.95
CA VAL A 145 1.86 7.90 -2.55
C VAL A 145 0.90 7.96 -3.74
N THR A 146 1.28 7.38 -4.87
CA THR A 146 0.40 7.15 -6.02
C THR A 146 0.17 5.65 -6.17
N PHE A 147 -1.08 5.21 -6.04
CA PHE A 147 -1.51 3.84 -6.32
C PHE A 147 -2.27 3.76 -7.63
N ILE A 148 -1.84 2.87 -8.53
CA ILE A 148 -2.58 2.52 -9.75
C ILE A 148 -3.02 1.07 -9.64
N GLY A 149 -4.30 0.89 -9.30
CA GLY A 149 -4.97 -0.40 -9.23
C GLY A 149 -5.37 -0.97 -10.59
N PRO A 150 -5.99 -2.15 -10.61
CA PRO A 150 -6.25 -2.89 -11.84
C PRO A 150 -7.17 -2.15 -12.83
N LEU A 151 -8.20 -1.45 -12.36
CA LEU A 151 -9.10 -0.66 -13.22
C LEU A 151 -8.41 0.60 -13.77
N GLY A 152 -7.40 1.12 -13.07
CA GLY A 152 -6.57 2.23 -13.53
C GLY A 152 -5.64 1.84 -14.69
N ARG A 153 -5.41 0.53 -14.88
CA ARG A 153 -4.56 -0.01 -15.95
C ARG A 153 -5.34 -0.65 -17.10
N ASP A 154 -6.44 -1.35 -16.80
CA ASP A 154 -7.35 -1.87 -17.82
C ASP A 154 -8.81 -1.61 -17.42
N ALA A 155 -9.49 -0.75 -18.19
CA ALA A 155 -10.90 -0.43 -17.99
C ALA A 155 -11.83 -1.65 -18.18
N ASN A 156 -11.36 -2.74 -18.79
CA ASN A 156 -12.10 -4.00 -18.96
C ASN A 156 -11.79 -5.03 -17.87
N PHE A 157 -11.03 -4.66 -16.83
CA PHE A 157 -10.69 -5.55 -15.73
C PHE A 157 -11.96 -6.16 -15.09
N VAL A 158 -11.87 -7.45 -14.76
CA VAL A 158 -12.90 -8.18 -14.02
C VAL A 158 -12.24 -8.87 -12.83
N ASN A 159 -12.77 -8.66 -11.62
CA ASN A 159 -12.15 -9.17 -10.40
C ASN A 159 -12.52 -10.63 -10.09
N ASN A 160 -12.15 -11.57 -10.97
CA ASN A 160 -12.33 -13.01 -10.78
C ASN A 160 -11.34 -13.85 -11.61
N GLU A 161 -11.39 -15.17 -11.41
CA GLU A 161 -10.52 -16.18 -12.05
C GLU A 161 -10.58 -16.21 -13.59
N SER A 162 -11.62 -15.67 -14.22
CA SER A 162 -11.69 -15.61 -15.70
C SER A 162 -10.75 -14.57 -16.29
N TYR A 163 -10.37 -13.56 -15.49
CA TYR A 163 -9.50 -12.48 -15.92
C TYR A 163 -8.13 -12.54 -15.21
N ILE A 164 -8.10 -12.78 -13.90
CA ILE A 164 -6.88 -12.85 -13.09
C ILE A 164 -6.26 -14.25 -13.24
N THR A 165 -5.41 -14.40 -14.26
CA THR A 165 -4.83 -15.68 -14.68
C THR A 165 -3.30 -15.72 -14.57
N GLY A 166 -2.67 -14.65 -14.10
CA GLY A 166 -1.22 -14.43 -14.14
C GLY A 166 -0.65 -14.20 -15.54
N GLY A 167 -1.38 -14.59 -16.60
CA GLY A 167 -0.95 -14.42 -17.99
C GLY A 167 0.43 -15.02 -18.25
N SER A 168 1.26 -14.29 -19.01
CA SER A 168 2.66 -14.64 -19.26
C SER A 168 3.58 -14.48 -18.06
N PHE A 169 3.09 -13.89 -16.97
CA PHE A 169 3.85 -13.63 -15.74
C PHE A 169 3.60 -14.69 -14.67
N ASN A 170 2.78 -15.71 -14.94
CA ASN A 170 2.58 -16.82 -14.02
C ASN A 170 3.90 -17.60 -13.85
N PRO A 171 4.49 -17.68 -12.64
CA PRO A 171 5.78 -18.30 -12.41
C PRO A 171 5.74 -19.84 -12.44
N ASN A 172 4.55 -20.46 -12.49
CA ASN A 172 4.36 -21.92 -12.46
C ASN A 172 5.07 -22.62 -11.29
N ASN A 173 5.25 -21.93 -10.16
CA ASN A 173 5.95 -22.43 -8.97
C ASN A 173 4.99 -22.81 -7.82
N GLY A 174 3.68 -22.78 -8.08
CA GLY A 174 2.64 -23.09 -7.09
C GLY A 174 1.92 -21.87 -6.51
N SER A 175 2.30 -20.64 -6.89
CA SER A 175 1.58 -19.44 -6.47
C SER A 175 0.11 -19.51 -6.85
N ALA A 176 -0.75 -19.21 -5.87
CA ALA A 176 -2.18 -19.16 -6.07
C ALA A 176 -2.58 -17.81 -6.66
N LEU A 177 -3.71 -17.78 -7.36
CA LEU A 177 -4.31 -16.55 -7.87
C LEU A 177 -5.66 -16.34 -7.18
N GLY A 178 -5.99 -15.09 -6.92
CA GLY A 178 -7.26 -14.71 -6.32
C GLY A 178 -7.80 -13.42 -6.91
N LYS A 179 -7.93 -12.41 -6.06
CA LYS A 179 -8.65 -11.16 -6.37
C LYS A 179 -7.89 -9.97 -5.84
N PHE A 180 -8.05 -8.84 -6.51
CA PHE A 180 -7.74 -7.56 -5.90
C PHE A 180 -8.78 -7.22 -4.83
N GLN A 181 -8.39 -6.53 -3.78
CA GLN A 181 -9.30 -6.06 -2.75
C GLN A 181 -9.32 -4.54 -2.67
N SER A 182 -8.31 -3.91 -2.03
CA SER A 182 -8.41 -2.50 -1.67
C SER A 182 -7.19 -1.66 -2.00
N ALA A 183 -7.35 -0.35 -2.16
CA ALA A 183 -6.20 0.54 -2.17
C ALA A 183 -5.54 0.58 -0.79
N MET A 184 -6.33 0.59 0.29
CA MET A 184 -5.85 0.59 1.66
C MET A 184 -6.70 -0.30 2.56
N GLN A 185 -6.11 -1.34 3.15
CA GLN A 185 -6.67 -2.09 4.26
C GLN A 185 -5.87 -1.81 5.53
N ILE A 186 -6.56 -1.35 6.56
CA ILE A 186 -5.99 -1.15 7.90
C ILE A 186 -6.75 -2.06 8.85
N ARG A 187 -6.04 -2.93 9.55
CA ARG A 187 -6.65 -4.02 10.31
C ARG A 187 -5.86 -4.36 11.57
N ARG A 188 -6.45 -5.25 12.38
CA ARG A 188 -5.85 -5.84 13.59
C ARG A 188 -5.14 -4.83 14.49
N SER A 189 -5.81 -3.71 14.77
CA SER A 189 -5.34 -2.65 15.69
C SER A 189 -4.18 -1.79 15.17
N SER A 190 -3.87 -1.84 13.87
CA SER A 190 -2.98 -0.87 13.23
C SER A 190 -3.52 0.55 13.34
N ARG A 191 -2.61 1.52 13.40
CA ARG A 191 -2.86 2.96 13.40
C ARG A 191 -2.07 3.64 12.28
N LEU A 192 -1.92 3.00 11.13
CA LEU A 192 -1.26 3.56 9.96
C LEU A 192 -1.85 4.92 9.59
N ASN A 193 -1.00 5.86 9.21
CA ASN A 193 -1.37 7.20 8.78
C ASN A 193 -0.88 7.42 7.35
N CYS A 194 -1.68 8.10 6.53
CA CYS A 194 -1.34 8.41 5.15
C CYS A 194 -1.82 9.82 4.80
N PHE A 195 -0.96 10.57 4.10
CA PHE A 195 -1.22 11.97 3.76
C PHE A 195 -0.84 12.29 2.33
N ASN A 196 -1.54 13.23 1.69
CA ASN A 196 -1.13 13.79 0.40
C ASN A 196 -0.92 12.72 -0.68
N SER A 197 -1.89 11.82 -0.85
CA SER A 197 -1.76 10.63 -1.70
C SER A 197 -2.91 10.51 -2.70
N VAL A 198 -2.74 9.71 -3.74
CA VAL A 198 -3.77 9.42 -4.74
C VAL A 198 -3.84 7.91 -4.93
N ALA A 199 -5.06 7.36 -4.98
CA ALA A 199 -5.27 5.99 -5.42
C ALA A 199 -6.26 5.98 -6.59
N VAL A 200 -6.03 5.09 -7.55
CA VAL A 200 -6.80 4.99 -8.79
C VAL A 200 -7.24 3.55 -9.01
N GLY A 201 -8.53 3.32 -9.25
CA GLY A 201 -9.00 2.09 -9.89
C GLY A 201 -8.84 0.79 -9.10
N TYR A 202 -9.08 0.81 -7.79
CA TYR A 202 -9.21 -0.40 -6.97
C TYR A 202 -10.67 -0.83 -6.83
N PRO A 203 -10.95 -2.13 -6.58
CA PRO A 203 -12.31 -2.58 -6.25
C PRO A 203 -12.86 -1.87 -5.00
N VAL A 204 -12.06 -1.74 -3.95
CA VAL A 204 -12.41 -0.99 -2.74
C VAL A 204 -11.39 0.12 -2.51
N GLY A 205 -11.83 1.34 -2.19
CA GLY A 205 -10.91 2.40 -1.79
C GLY A 205 -10.26 2.12 -0.43
N LEU A 206 -11.07 2.11 0.62
CA LEU A 206 -10.62 1.94 2.01
C LEU A 206 -11.35 0.80 2.73
N ILE A 207 -10.60 0.00 3.48
CA ILE A 207 -11.13 -0.93 4.48
C ILE A 207 -10.51 -0.57 5.84
N ILE A 208 -11.30 0.03 6.73
CA ILE A 208 -11.02 0.05 8.16
C ILE A 208 -11.64 -1.22 8.75
N ASP A 209 -10.84 -2.27 8.80
CA ASP A 209 -11.31 -3.62 9.07
C ASP A 209 -11.67 -3.80 10.55
N GLY A 210 -12.94 -4.15 10.79
CA GLY A 210 -13.49 -4.41 12.11
C GLY A 210 -13.53 -5.88 12.52
N GLU A 211 -13.03 -6.83 11.70
CA GLU A 211 -13.18 -8.27 11.99
C GLU A 211 -12.42 -8.69 13.26
N LYS A 212 -11.26 -8.07 13.51
CA LYS A 212 -10.41 -8.36 14.67
C LYS A 212 -9.70 -7.11 15.19
N GLY A 213 -9.37 -7.12 16.47
CA GLY A 213 -8.67 -6.02 17.13
C GLY A 213 -9.58 -4.82 17.33
N ASN A 214 -8.99 -3.62 17.41
CA ASN A 214 -9.71 -2.39 17.72
C ASN A 214 -9.53 -1.27 16.69
N THR A 215 -9.21 -1.60 15.44
CA THR A 215 -8.92 -0.61 14.38
C THR A 215 -10.03 0.43 14.20
N VAL A 216 -11.29 -0.02 14.13
CA VAL A 216 -12.47 0.87 14.00
C VAL A 216 -12.60 1.80 15.20
N GLU A 217 -12.32 1.32 16.41
CA GLU A 217 -12.37 2.12 17.64
C GLU A 217 -11.28 3.20 17.64
N MET A 218 -10.07 2.85 17.20
CA MET A 218 -8.95 3.78 17.06
C MET A 218 -9.19 4.82 15.96
N ALA A 219 -9.82 4.42 14.85
CA ALA A 219 -10.26 5.35 13.81
C ALA A 219 -11.27 6.38 14.37
N LYS A 220 -12.29 5.93 15.11
CA LYS A 220 -13.29 6.81 15.75
C LYS A 220 -12.67 7.74 16.80
N ALA A 221 -11.60 7.29 17.47
CA ALA A 221 -10.85 8.08 18.45
C ALA A 221 -9.87 9.09 17.80
N GLY A 222 -9.74 9.09 16.46
CA GLY A 222 -8.84 9.99 15.73
C GLY A 222 -7.37 9.58 15.78
N ASN A 223 -7.08 8.30 16.07
CA ASN A 223 -5.73 7.75 16.08
C ASN A 223 -5.25 7.27 14.70
N ILE A 224 -6.09 7.35 13.68
CA ILE A 224 -5.78 7.05 12.28
C ILE A 224 -6.05 8.32 11.49
N LYS A 225 -5.04 8.83 10.79
CA LYS A 225 -5.15 10.02 9.94
C LYS A 225 -4.93 9.66 8.48
N LEU A 226 -6.01 9.77 7.71
CA LEU A 226 -6.03 9.59 6.26
C LEU A 226 -6.49 10.89 5.62
N GLU A 227 -5.59 11.84 5.41
CA GLU A 227 -5.93 13.22 5.00
C GLU A 227 -5.30 13.62 3.67
N ASN A 228 -5.96 14.50 2.93
CA ASN A 228 -5.52 14.95 1.60
C ASN A 228 -5.29 13.77 0.63
N ILE A 229 -6.15 12.74 0.70
CA ILE A 229 -6.12 11.56 -0.14
C ILE A 229 -7.24 11.61 -1.17
N TRP A 230 -6.92 11.43 -2.45
CA TRP A 230 -7.93 11.39 -3.52
C TRP A 230 -8.07 9.97 -4.06
N PHE A 231 -9.30 9.45 -4.02
CA PHE A 231 -9.67 8.22 -4.70
C PHE A 231 -10.30 8.56 -6.04
N ALA A 232 -9.86 7.89 -7.12
CA ALA A 232 -10.43 8.08 -8.45
C ALA A 232 -10.81 6.73 -9.09
N GLY A 233 -12.03 6.63 -9.62
CA GLY A 233 -12.46 5.44 -10.37
C GLY A 233 -12.50 4.13 -9.56
N MET A 234 -12.71 4.21 -8.25
CA MET A 234 -12.93 3.01 -7.42
C MET A 234 -14.28 2.37 -7.73
N THR A 235 -14.41 1.05 -7.59
CA THR A 235 -15.74 0.41 -7.68
C THR A 235 -16.61 0.83 -6.50
N VAL A 236 -16.06 0.80 -5.28
CA VAL A 236 -16.67 1.39 -4.07
C VAL A 236 -15.66 2.22 -3.29
N VAL A 237 -16.14 3.24 -2.56
CA VAL A 237 -15.26 4.10 -1.75
C VAL A 237 -14.66 3.34 -0.58
N GLY A 238 -15.43 2.44 0.03
CA GLY A 238 -14.97 1.62 1.14
C GLY A 238 -15.85 0.42 1.41
N SER A 239 -15.33 -0.47 2.28
CA SER A 239 -16.04 -1.61 2.85
C SER A 239 -15.59 -1.83 4.30
N ASP A 240 -16.44 -2.45 5.13
CA ASP A 240 -16.18 -2.56 6.58
C ASP A 240 -15.45 -3.85 7.00
N ALA A 241 -15.23 -4.78 6.06
CA ALA A 241 -14.67 -6.09 6.37
C ALA A 241 -13.75 -6.62 5.26
N ASN A 242 -12.78 -7.42 5.67
CA ASN A 242 -11.94 -8.20 4.76
C ASN A 242 -12.79 -9.03 3.78
N LYS A 243 -12.40 -9.05 2.50
CA LYS A 243 -13.03 -9.85 1.42
C LYS A 243 -14.50 -9.49 1.13
N VAL A 244 -14.96 -8.33 1.60
CA VAL A 244 -16.26 -7.74 1.24
C VAL A 244 -16.01 -6.59 0.26
N TYR A 245 -16.85 -6.54 -0.78
CA TYR A 245 -16.70 -5.60 -1.91
C TYR A 245 -17.87 -4.62 -2.03
N ASP A 246 -18.84 -4.74 -1.13
CA ASP A 246 -20.03 -3.90 -1.09
C ASP A 246 -19.80 -2.71 -0.14
N ASP A 247 -20.30 -1.55 -0.55
CA ASP A 247 -20.34 -0.35 0.29
C ASP A 247 -21.63 -0.33 1.12
N VAL A 248 -21.67 -1.20 2.13
CA VAL A 248 -22.82 -1.34 3.02
C VAL A 248 -22.37 -1.35 4.46
N LEU A 249 -23.22 -0.87 5.37
CA LEU A 249 -22.98 -0.99 6.80
C LEU A 249 -22.99 -2.47 7.18
N TYR A 250 -21.83 -2.95 7.64
CA TYR A 250 -21.59 -4.38 7.83
C TYR A 250 -20.99 -4.64 9.22
N ASP A 251 -21.49 -5.69 9.87
CA ASP A 251 -20.91 -6.24 11.10
C ASP A 251 -19.78 -7.20 10.71
N ALA A 252 -18.54 -6.69 10.71
CA ALA A 252 -17.35 -7.46 10.36
C ALA A 252 -17.12 -8.68 11.27
N VAL A 253 -17.47 -8.56 12.57
CA VAL A 253 -17.26 -9.62 13.56
C VAL A 253 -18.24 -10.77 13.34
N ASN A 254 -19.52 -10.44 13.15
CA ASN A 254 -20.57 -11.44 12.97
C ASN A 254 -20.79 -11.84 11.50
N LYS A 255 -20.10 -11.17 10.57
CA LYS A 255 -20.15 -11.38 9.13
C LYS A 255 -21.54 -11.21 8.54
N GLN A 256 -22.22 -10.12 8.90
CA GLN A 256 -23.59 -9.84 8.51
C GLN A 256 -23.78 -8.40 8.05
N ILE A 257 -24.60 -8.22 7.00
CA ILE A 257 -25.06 -6.89 6.61
C ILE A 257 -26.01 -6.38 7.70
N ILE A 258 -25.70 -5.21 8.26
CA ILE A 258 -26.57 -4.52 9.21
C ILE A 258 -27.65 -3.75 8.44
N ASP A 259 -27.22 -2.97 7.44
CA ASP A 259 -28.11 -2.19 6.58
C ASP A 259 -27.51 -2.04 5.18
N ALA A 260 -28.16 -2.63 4.18
CA ALA A 260 -27.73 -2.55 2.78
C ALA A 260 -28.00 -1.18 2.13
N GLY A 261 -28.81 -0.32 2.75
CA GLY A 261 -29.12 1.02 2.28
C GLY A 261 -28.22 2.11 2.86
N GLN A 262 -27.35 1.76 3.81
CA GLN A 262 -26.40 2.68 4.42
C GLN A 262 -24.98 2.34 3.97
N GLU A 263 -24.19 3.35 3.61
CA GLU A 263 -22.77 3.16 3.28
C GLU A 263 -21.99 2.60 4.46
N SER A 264 -20.87 1.92 4.14
CA SER A 264 -19.93 1.39 5.11
C SER A 264 -19.36 2.48 6.05
N TYR A 265 -18.96 2.10 7.25
CA TYR A 265 -18.17 2.96 8.13
C TYR A 265 -16.89 3.44 7.43
N SER A 266 -16.20 2.58 6.69
CA SER A 266 -14.99 2.97 5.93
C SER A 266 -15.25 4.10 4.92
N SER A 267 -16.34 4.02 4.16
CA SER A 267 -16.72 5.08 3.22
C SER A 267 -17.01 6.40 3.91
N THR A 268 -17.82 6.36 4.98
CA THR A 268 -18.18 7.58 5.73
C THR A 268 -16.96 8.17 6.45
N PHE A 269 -16.09 7.33 7.00
CA PHE A 269 -14.82 7.75 7.58
C PHE A 269 -13.96 8.48 6.54
N PHE A 270 -13.72 7.88 5.37
CA PHE A 270 -12.88 8.49 4.33
C PHE A 270 -13.40 9.86 3.87
N LYS A 271 -14.71 9.95 3.57
CA LYS A 271 -15.34 11.18 3.06
C LYS A 271 -15.36 12.33 4.08
N THR A 272 -15.24 12.02 5.37
CA THR A 272 -15.22 13.03 6.44
C THR A 272 -13.83 13.52 6.81
N GLN A 273 -12.77 12.84 6.35
CA GLN A 273 -11.40 13.28 6.60
C GLN A 273 -11.07 14.55 5.82
N LYS A 274 -10.17 15.36 6.39
CA LYS A 274 -9.78 16.65 5.83
C LYS A 274 -9.09 16.46 4.47
N GLY A 275 -9.53 17.23 3.48
CA GLY A 275 -8.88 17.29 2.16
C GLY A 275 -9.12 16.07 1.25
N ASN A 276 -9.79 15.03 1.73
CA ASN A 276 -10.07 13.85 0.92
C ASN A 276 -11.10 14.15 -0.17
N LYS A 277 -10.96 13.45 -1.30
CA LYS A 277 -11.92 13.52 -2.42
C LYS A 277 -12.16 12.14 -3.03
N VAL A 278 -13.35 11.98 -3.59
CA VAL A 278 -13.72 10.83 -4.42
C VAL A 278 -14.09 11.38 -5.80
N LEU A 279 -13.36 10.96 -6.82
CA LEU A 279 -13.58 11.27 -8.22
C LEU A 279 -14.14 10.03 -8.90
N THR A 280 -15.21 10.18 -9.65
CA THR A 280 -15.80 9.05 -10.41
C THR A 280 -15.02 8.78 -11.68
N ASP A 281 -14.53 9.83 -12.35
CA ASP A 281 -13.76 9.70 -13.58
C ASP A 281 -12.26 9.91 -13.30
N VAL A 282 -11.45 8.91 -13.62
CA VAL A 282 -9.99 8.96 -13.47
C VAL A 282 -9.35 10.06 -14.31
N ASN A 283 -9.99 10.47 -15.40
CA ASN A 283 -9.49 11.54 -16.27
C ASN A 283 -9.51 12.92 -15.59
N GLU A 284 -10.31 13.11 -14.53
CA GLU A 284 -10.31 14.35 -13.74
C GLU A 284 -8.97 14.59 -13.04
N LEU A 285 -8.19 13.52 -12.77
CA LEU A 285 -6.83 13.64 -12.25
C LEU A 285 -5.87 14.22 -13.27
N LYS A 286 -6.17 14.13 -14.57
CA LYS A 286 -5.28 14.52 -15.68
C LYS A 286 -3.87 13.92 -15.53
N PHE A 287 -3.83 12.62 -15.28
CA PHE A 287 -2.57 11.90 -15.28
C PHE A 287 -2.12 11.58 -16.71
N LYS A 288 -0.81 11.65 -16.91
CA LYS A 288 -0.08 11.24 -18.10
C LYS A 288 0.83 10.06 -17.77
N ASP A 289 1.27 9.38 -18.83
CA ASP A 289 2.27 8.34 -18.73
C ASP A 289 3.66 8.96 -18.64
N GLY A 290 4.24 8.94 -17.45
CA GLY A 290 5.53 9.58 -17.17
C GLY A 290 6.74 8.87 -17.80
N ARG A 291 6.60 7.59 -18.18
CA ARG A 291 7.73 6.77 -18.66
C ARG A 291 7.42 5.98 -19.94
N ASN A 292 6.30 6.28 -20.60
CA ASN A 292 5.81 5.58 -21.80
C ASN A 292 5.64 4.06 -21.59
N ILE A 293 5.13 3.67 -20.42
CA ILE A 293 4.90 2.26 -20.03
C ILE A 293 3.44 1.81 -20.28
N GLY A 294 2.63 2.66 -20.90
CA GLY A 294 1.22 2.44 -21.17
C GLY A 294 0.29 2.72 -19.98
N VAL A 295 0.75 3.43 -18.94
CA VAL A 295 -0.01 3.67 -17.71
C VAL A 295 0.11 5.13 -17.29
N ASN A 296 -1.03 5.79 -17.01
CA ASN A 296 -1.07 7.17 -16.55
C ASN A 296 -1.00 7.24 -15.02
N TYR A 297 0.10 7.75 -14.47
CA TYR A 297 0.32 7.84 -13.02
C TYR A 297 0.98 9.15 -12.56
N MET A 298 1.45 9.97 -13.48
CA MET A 298 2.11 11.24 -13.19
C MET A 298 1.19 12.39 -13.58
N PRO A 299 1.03 13.47 -12.80
CA PRO A 299 0.18 14.59 -13.19
C PRO A 299 0.73 15.31 -14.44
N ASP A 300 -0.17 15.72 -15.33
CA ASP A 300 0.14 16.75 -16.32
C ASP A 300 0.18 18.16 -15.69
N ALA A 301 0.41 19.20 -16.50
CA ALA A 301 0.58 20.57 -15.98
C ALA A 301 -0.72 21.20 -15.46
N ASP A 302 -1.88 20.71 -15.89
CA ASP A 302 -3.19 21.26 -15.50
C ASP A 302 -3.88 20.39 -14.44
N SER A 303 -3.16 19.41 -13.90
CA SER A 303 -3.68 18.45 -12.95
C SER A 303 -4.07 19.13 -11.64
N PRO A 304 -5.29 18.88 -11.12
CA PRO A 304 -5.75 19.49 -9.88
C PRO A 304 -5.01 18.96 -8.64
N VAL A 305 -4.22 17.88 -8.76
CA VAL A 305 -3.46 17.34 -7.61
C VAL A 305 -2.23 18.18 -7.27
N LEU A 306 -1.78 19.04 -8.19
CA LEU A 306 -0.52 19.79 -8.07
C LEU A 306 -0.51 20.85 -6.96
N THR A 307 -1.68 21.23 -6.46
CA THR A 307 -1.84 22.26 -5.42
C THR A 307 -2.67 21.77 -4.24
N ALA A 308 -2.86 20.44 -4.12
CA ALA A 308 -3.81 19.85 -3.18
C ALA A 308 -3.17 19.42 -1.84
N ALA A 309 -1.85 19.51 -1.71
CA ALA A 309 -1.15 19.03 -0.52
C ALA A 309 -1.35 19.93 0.69
N SER A 310 -1.26 19.32 1.87
CA SER A 310 -1.17 20.02 3.15
C SER A 310 -0.20 19.28 4.07
N PHE A 311 0.79 20.00 4.58
CA PHE A 311 1.78 19.50 5.54
C PHE A 311 1.56 20.07 6.96
N ASN A 312 0.34 20.52 7.25
CA ASN A 312 0.00 21.18 8.51
C ASN A 312 -0.17 20.22 9.71
N ASP A 313 -0.30 18.92 9.47
CA ASP A 313 -0.43 17.95 10.56
C ASP A 313 0.90 17.77 11.31
N ALA A 314 0.84 17.61 12.62
CA ALA A 314 2.03 17.43 13.45
C ALA A 314 2.86 16.20 13.05
N LEU A 315 2.23 15.13 12.53
CA LEU A 315 2.94 13.94 12.05
C LEU A 315 3.85 14.24 10.85
N LEU A 316 3.52 15.28 10.07
CA LEU A 316 4.26 15.71 8.89
C LEU A 316 5.35 16.77 9.18
N SER A 317 5.49 17.21 10.44
CA SER A 317 6.40 18.30 10.82
C SER A 317 7.90 18.00 10.66
N SER A 318 8.28 16.74 10.47
CA SER A 318 9.66 16.30 10.28
C SER A 318 9.73 15.04 9.42
N GLY A 319 10.90 14.74 8.84
CA GLY A 319 11.13 13.53 8.06
C GLY A 319 10.54 13.52 6.65
N PHE A 320 9.74 14.52 6.29
CA PHE A 320 9.14 14.70 4.97
C PHE A 320 9.66 15.96 4.28
N GLU A 321 9.76 15.90 2.97
CA GLU A 321 9.92 17.07 2.11
C GLU A 321 8.54 17.70 1.87
N THR A 322 8.43 19.02 2.03
CA THR A 322 7.17 19.72 1.80
C THR A 322 7.04 20.07 0.32
N VAL A 323 5.95 19.61 -0.29
CA VAL A 323 5.59 19.91 -1.69
C VAL A 323 4.15 20.42 -1.76
N GLU A 324 3.76 21.00 -2.90
CA GLU A 324 2.39 21.51 -3.11
C GLU A 324 1.42 20.44 -3.64
N TYR A 325 1.93 19.31 -4.12
CA TYR A 325 1.17 18.28 -4.80
C TYR A 325 0.88 17.05 -3.93
N ILE A 326 -0.24 16.38 -4.19
CA ILE A 326 -0.55 15.04 -3.65
C ILE A 326 -0.19 13.97 -4.68
N GLY A 327 0.10 12.76 -4.21
CA GLY A 327 0.69 11.70 -5.03
C GLY A 327 2.22 11.78 -5.05
N ALA A 328 2.86 10.82 -5.71
CA ALA A 328 4.31 10.63 -5.69
C ALA A 328 5.10 11.56 -6.63
N PHE A 329 4.42 12.42 -7.39
CA PHE A 329 5.03 13.23 -8.45
C PHE A 329 4.37 14.61 -8.56
N GLY A 330 5.19 15.64 -8.76
CA GLY A 330 4.84 16.85 -9.49
C GLY A 330 4.97 16.66 -11.00
N THR A 331 4.63 17.68 -11.79
CA THR A 331 4.59 17.57 -13.28
C THR A 331 5.94 17.23 -13.92
N ASP A 332 7.02 17.72 -13.31
CA ASP A 332 8.40 17.68 -13.82
C ASP A 332 9.33 16.80 -12.95
N ASP A 333 8.77 16.08 -11.97
CA ASP A 333 9.56 15.19 -11.14
C ASP A 333 10.13 14.05 -11.98
N ASN A 334 11.42 13.80 -11.79
CA ASN A 334 12.20 12.85 -12.60
C ASN A 334 12.97 11.86 -11.73
N TRP A 335 12.56 11.65 -10.48
CA TRP A 335 13.27 10.78 -9.53
C TRP A 335 13.30 9.31 -9.95
N LEU A 336 12.52 8.89 -10.96
CA LEU A 336 12.59 7.55 -11.56
C LEU A 336 13.78 7.39 -12.55
N ASP A 337 14.37 8.49 -13.00
CA ASP A 337 15.31 8.48 -14.13
C ASP A 337 16.65 7.83 -13.80
N GLY A 338 17.14 7.00 -14.74
CA GLY A 338 18.48 6.44 -14.70
C GLY A 338 18.67 5.18 -13.85
N TRP A 339 17.67 4.78 -13.04
CA TRP A 339 17.79 3.59 -12.19
C TRP A 339 16.59 2.64 -12.21
N THR A 340 15.39 3.11 -12.58
CA THR A 340 14.20 2.25 -12.67
C THR A 340 14.11 1.47 -13.97
N ASN A 341 13.42 0.33 -13.92
CA ASN A 341 13.13 -0.50 -15.07
C ASN A 341 11.69 -1.04 -15.05
N PHE A 342 10.90 -0.69 -16.06
CA PHE A 342 9.50 -1.12 -16.19
C PHE A 342 9.31 -2.23 -17.24
N ASP A 343 10.40 -2.74 -17.82
CA ASP A 343 10.39 -3.90 -18.73
C ASP A 343 11.49 -4.92 -18.36
N PRO A 344 11.49 -5.44 -17.12
CA PRO A 344 12.53 -6.35 -16.65
C PRO A 344 12.56 -7.69 -17.40
N ASN A 345 11.44 -8.12 -17.99
CA ASN A 345 11.38 -9.36 -18.79
C ASN A 345 12.22 -9.30 -20.08
N ASN A 346 12.38 -8.11 -20.66
CA ASN A 346 13.11 -7.93 -21.92
C ASN A 346 14.45 -7.19 -21.72
N THR A 347 14.84 -6.92 -20.48
CA THR A 347 16.09 -6.24 -20.17
C THR A 347 17.27 -7.19 -20.24
N ASP A 348 18.34 -6.76 -20.91
CA ASP A 348 19.63 -7.45 -20.93
C ASP A 348 20.51 -6.90 -19.79
N TYR A 349 20.97 -7.78 -18.88
CA TYR A 349 21.63 -7.43 -17.61
C TYR A 349 23.15 -7.53 -17.65
#